data_AF-A0A0S8C5J1-F1
#
_entry.id   AF-A0A0S8C5J1-F1
#
_cell.length_a   1.000
_cell.length_b   1.000
_cell.length_c   1.000
_cell.angle_alpha   90.00
_cell.angle_beta   90.00
_cell.angle_gamma   90.00
#
_symmetry.space_group_name_H-M   'P 1'
#
loop_
_entity.id
_entity.type
_entity.pdbx_description
1 polymer ?
#
loop_
_entity_poly.entity_id
_entity_poly.type
_entity_poly.pdbx_seq_one_letter_code
_entity_poly.pdbx_strand_id
1 'polypeptide(L)'
;MLTLGGLATGAEPITFTIDYRVIPGATLGTTTNSVSISSNDTMELNGGDNSDFDSNEVIASSDLRMLKIDDVSISVAAGDLVTYNYNIIVTNFGPSDADAFSITDDWPAEFIQGSVVSSIGTCDTSGGDFRCDFSGLPSGSAAIVNAEFSVPANTA
;
A
#
# COMPACT_ATOMS: atom_id res chain seq x y z
N MET A 1 9.96 2.45 -34.12
CA MET A 1 11.31 2.69 -34.65
C MET A 1 11.34 4.14 -35.10
N LEU A 2 12.18 4.99 -34.49
CA LEU A 2 12.33 6.39 -34.87
C LEU A 2 13.54 6.49 -35.81
N THR A 3 13.36 7.14 -36.95
CA THR A 3 14.46 7.40 -37.90
C THR A 3 14.87 8.85 -37.77
N LEU A 4 16.14 9.09 -37.48
CA LEU A 4 16.74 10.42 -37.48
C LEU A 4 17.22 10.79 -38.90
N GLY A 5 17.29 12.09 -39.19
CA GLY A 5 18.07 12.58 -40.32
C GLY A 5 19.57 12.36 -40.11
N GLY A 6 20.39 12.64 -41.13
CA GLY A 6 21.84 12.43 -41.05
C GLY A 6 22.49 13.19 -39.88
N LEU A 7 23.29 12.47 -39.09
CA LEU A 7 24.15 13.06 -38.05
C LEU A 7 25.52 13.38 -38.65
N ALA A 8 25.93 14.65 -38.58
CA ALA A 8 27.26 15.06 -39.01
C ALA A 8 28.34 14.60 -38.00
N THR A 9 29.57 14.39 -38.47
CA THR A 9 30.70 14.05 -37.62
C THR A 9 30.92 15.14 -36.55
N GLY A 10 30.99 14.73 -35.28
CA GLY A 10 31.21 15.65 -34.16
C GLY A 10 30.02 16.56 -33.84
N ALA A 11 28.82 16.26 -34.36
CA ALA A 11 27.60 16.96 -33.97
C ALA A 11 27.34 16.83 -32.46
N GLU A 12 26.66 17.83 -31.90
CA GLU A 12 26.20 17.79 -30.51
C GLU A 12 25.28 16.58 -30.26
N PRO A 13 25.28 16.02 -29.04
CA PRO A 13 24.44 14.89 -28.70
C PRO A 13 22.95 15.20 -28.93
N ILE A 14 22.24 14.28 -29.59
CA ILE A 14 20.78 14.31 -29.67
C ILE A 14 20.22 13.56 -28.45
N THR A 15 19.44 14.24 -27.62
CA THR A 15 18.84 13.66 -26.42
C THR A 15 17.39 13.25 -26.65
N PHE A 16 17.02 12.08 -26.15
CA PHE A 16 15.64 11.61 -26.09
C PHE A 16 15.21 11.42 -24.65
N THR A 17 14.02 11.90 -24.30
CA THR A 17 13.40 11.65 -23.00
C THR A 17 12.21 10.73 -23.21
N ILE A 18 12.16 9.66 -22.43
CA ILE A 18 11.05 8.69 -22.43
C ILE A 18 10.51 8.65 -21.01
N ASP A 19 9.26 9.07 -20.83
CA ASP A 19 8.55 8.92 -19.57
C ASP A 19 7.98 7.50 -19.46
N TYR A 20 8.04 6.93 -18.26
CA TYR A 20 7.36 5.67 -17.94
C TYR A 20 6.60 5.78 -16.63
N ARG A 21 5.63 4.88 -16.45
CA ARG A 21 4.86 4.76 -15.21
C ARG A 21 4.81 3.30 -14.80
N VAL A 22 5.04 3.04 -13.53
CA VAL A 22 4.77 1.74 -12.91
C VAL A 22 3.28 1.67 -12.59
N ILE A 23 2.58 0.71 -13.19
CA ILE A 23 1.15 0.50 -12.95
C ILE A 23 0.93 -0.36 -11.69
N PRO A 24 -0.22 -0.21 -11.00
CA PRO A 24 -0.62 -1.17 -9.96
C PRO A 24 -0.60 -2.61 -10.51
N GLY A 25 -0.04 -3.56 -9.74
CA GLY A 25 0.09 -4.95 -10.16
C GLY A 25 1.22 -5.25 -11.15
N ALA A 26 2.12 -4.30 -11.40
CA ALA A 26 3.34 -4.58 -12.15
C ALA A 26 4.14 -5.73 -11.51
N THR A 27 4.74 -6.59 -12.34
CA THR A 27 5.59 -7.68 -11.86
C THR A 27 6.78 -7.12 -11.08
N LEU A 28 6.99 -7.65 -9.88
CA LEU A 28 8.11 -7.25 -9.03
C LEU A 28 9.43 -7.77 -9.60
N GLY A 29 10.50 -7.03 -9.31
CA GLY A 29 11.86 -7.36 -9.71
C GLY A 29 12.43 -6.41 -10.76
N THR A 30 13.61 -6.75 -11.27
CA THR A 30 14.36 -5.89 -12.19
C THR A 30 13.70 -5.86 -13.57
N THR A 31 13.36 -4.65 -14.02
CA THR A 31 12.93 -4.37 -15.38
C THR A 31 14.04 -3.61 -16.10
N THR A 32 14.37 -4.03 -17.32
CA THR A 32 15.40 -3.43 -18.15
C THR A 32 14.78 -2.78 -19.37
N ASN A 33 15.12 -1.52 -19.60
CA ASN A 33 14.87 -0.84 -20.87
C ASN A 33 16.17 -0.82 -21.68
N SER A 34 16.09 -1.09 -22.98
CA SER A 34 17.26 -1.14 -23.85
C SER A 34 17.05 -0.29 -25.09
N VAL A 35 18.12 0.33 -25.57
CA VAL A 35 18.16 1.11 -26.79
C VAL A 35 19.22 0.54 -27.73
N SER A 36 18.96 0.64 -29.02
CA SER A 36 19.95 0.34 -30.05
C SER A 36 19.86 1.35 -31.18
N ILE A 37 20.97 1.56 -31.86
CA ILE A 37 21.08 2.43 -33.03
C ILE A 37 21.64 1.63 -34.20
N SER A 38 21.24 1.99 -35.41
CA SER A 38 21.81 1.45 -36.64
C SER A 38 21.85 2.52 -37.72
N SER A 39 22.86 2.46 -38.59
CA SER A 39 22.93 3.27 -39.81
C SER A 39 22.37 2.47 -40.99
N ASN A 40 21.61 3.13 -41.84
CA ASN A 40 21.04 2.55 -43.06
C ASN A 40 21.66 3.10 -44.36
N ASP A 41 22.56 4.07 -44.26
CA ASP A 41 23.16 4.78 -45.41
C ASP A 41 24.68 4.57 -45.47
N THR A 42 25.35 4.59 -44.32
CA THR A 42 26.80 4.39 -44.22
C THR A 42 27.15 3.08 -43.53
N MET A 43 28.15 2.35 -44.05
CA MET A 43 28.67 1.16 -43.38
C MET A 43 29.27 1.52 -42.03
N GLU A 44 28.74 0.91 -41.00
CA GLU A 44 29.21 0.97 -39.62
C GLU A 44 30.21 -0.19 -39.42
N LEU A 45 31.37 0.07 -38.81
CA LEU A 45 32.50 -0.88 -38.75
C LEU A 45 32.71 -1.50 -37.36
N ASN A 46 32.05 -0.98 -36.33
CA ASN A 46 32.12 -1.37 -34.93
C ASN A 46 30.73 -1.45 -34.27
N GLY A 47 29.97 -2.50 -34.56
CA GLY A 47 28.62 -2.65 -33.97
C GLY A 47 28.57 -2.87 -32.45
N GLY A 48 29.70 -2.99 -31.76
CA GLY A 48 29.78 -3.37 -30.35
C GLY A 48 29.37 -2.27 -29.35
N ASP A 49 29.25 -1.01 -29.81
CA ASP A 49 28.87 0.16 -29.00
C ASP A 49 27.49 0.73 -29.38
N ASN A 50 26.77 0.07 -30.27
CA ASN A 50 25.49 0.55 -30.81
C ASN A 50 24.27 0.15 -29.98
N SER A 51 24.48 -0.24 -28.72
CA SER A 51 23.41 -0.59 -27.79
C SER A 51 23.75 -0.20 -26.37
N ASP A 52 22.74 0.22 -25.62
CA ASP A 52 22.85 0.52 -24.20
C ASP A 52 21.57 0.11 -23.46
N PHE A 53 21.62 0.01 -22.14
CA PHE A 53 20.47 -0.35 -21.32
C PHE A 53 20.50 0.32 -19.95
N ASP A 54 19.31 0.48 -19.38
CA ASP A 54 19.11 0.92 -17.99
C ASP A 54 18.11 0.02 -17.29
N SER A 55 18.29 -0.19 -15.99
CA SER A 55 17.49 -1.12 -15.19
C SER A 55 16.99 -0.48 -13.91
N ASN A 56 15.71 -0.72 -13.60
CA ASN A 56 15.11 -0.37 -12.32
C ASN A 56 14.46 -1.58 -11.67
N GLU A 57 14.53 -1.64 -10.34
CA GLU A 57 13.78 -2.63 -9.57
C GLU A 57 12.37 -2.13 -9.29
N VAL A 58 11.38 -2.94 -9.64
CA VAL A 58 9.97 -2.72 -9.28
C VAL A 58 9.71 -3.41 -7.94
N ILE A 59 9.36 -2.62 -6.92
CA ILE A 59 9.03 -3.10 -5.58
C ILE A 59 7.56 -2.80 -5.23
N ALA A 60 7.01 -3.59 -4.31
CA ALA A 60 5.72 -3.29 -3.68
C ALA A 60 5.91 -2.30 -2.53
N SER A 61 5.03 -1.31 -2.42
CA SER A 61 5.02 -0.35 -1.31
C SER A 61 3.58 -0.01 -0.93
N SER A 62 3.14 -0.47 0.24
CA SER A 62 1.89 -0.06 0.86
C SER A 62 2.11 1.08 1.87
N ASP A 63 1.06 1.85 2.16
CA ASP A 63 1.06 2.90 3.20
C ASP A 63 -0.23 2.78 3.99
N LEU A 64 -0.17 2.04 5.10
CA LEU A 64 -1.33 1.77 5.94
C LEU A 64 -1.47 2.84 7.01
N ARG A 65 -2.64 3.47 7.06
CA ARG A 65 -3.03 4.40 8.12
C ARG A 65 -4.26 3.88 8.85
N MET A 66 -4.29 4.10 10.15
CA MET A 66 -5.39 3.70 11.03
C MET A 66 -6.06 4.91 11.66
N LEU A 67 -7.37 4.84 11.83
CA LEU A 67 -8.19 5.75 12.62
C LEU A 67 -9.08 4.92 13.54
N LYS A 68 -9.05 5.17 14.85
CA LYS A 68 -10.00 4.60 15.83
C LYS A 68 -10.85 5.74 16.38
N ILE A 69 -12.16 5.63 16.23
CA ILE A 69 -13.15 6.58 16.75
C ILE A 69 -14.31 5.80 17.36
N ASP A 70 -15.09 6.43 18.23
CA ASP A 70 -16.36 5.89 18.71
C ASP A 70 -17.51 6.86 18.38
N ASP A 71 -18.73 6.47 18.75
CA ASP A 71 -19.93 7.29 18.65
C ASP A 71 -20.20 8.13 19.92
N VAL A 72 -19.21 8.26 20.81
CA VAL A 72 -19.34 8.96 22.09
C VAL A 72 -18.75 10.36 21.98
N SER A 73 -19.55 11.38 22.32
CA SER A 73 -19.12 12.77 22.16
C SER A 73 -18.25 13.32 23.30
N ILE A 74 -18.44 12.84 24.54
CA ILE A 74 -17.78 13.40 25.72
C ILE A 74 -17.43 12.34 26.77
N SER A 75 -18.40 11.54 27.21
CA SER A 75 -18.20 10.58 28.31
C SER A 75 -19.21 9.45 28.27
N VAL A 76 -18.78 8.27 28.71
CA VAL A 76 -19.61 7.11 29.04
C VAL A 76 -19.79 7.02 30.55
N ALA A 77 -20.93 6.54 31.03
CA ALA A 77 -21.21 6.46 32.47
C ALA A 77 -21.09 5.02 32.96
N ALA A 78 -20.46 4.84 34.13
CA ALA A 78 -20.33 3.51 34.73
C ALA A 78 -21.71 2.87 34.95
N GLY A 79 -21.93 1.69 34.37
CA GLY A 79 -23.17 0.93 34.55
C GLY A 79 -24.38 1.49 33.80
N ASP A 80 -24.19 2.31 32.77
CA ASP A 80 -25.29 2.84 31.95
C ASP A 80 -26.03 1.76 31.13
N LEU A 81 -25.49 0.53 31.08
CA LEU A 81 -26.04 -0.61 30.34
C LEU A 81 -26.15 -0.36 28.83
N VAL A 82 -25.39 0.61 28.31
CA VAL A 82 -25.33 0.93 26.88
C VAL A 82 -24.16 0.19 26.24
N THR A 83 -24.40 -0.37 25.05
CA THR A 83 -23.33 -0.87 24.18
C THR A 83 -22.90 0.26 23.25
N TYR A 84 -21.63 0.63 23.34
CA TYR A 84 -20.94 1.58 22.49
C TYR A 84 -20.10 0.88 21.44
N ASN A 85 -19.67 1.60 20.40
CA ASN A 85 -18.93 1.01 19.30
C ASN A 85 -17.69 1.82 18.95
N TYR A 86 -16.53 1.18 18.94
CA TYR A 86 -15.37 1.68 18.22
C TYR A 86 -15.48 1.32 16.74
N ASN A 87 -15.37 2.32 15.88
CA ASN A 87 -15.15 2.17 14.44
C ASN A 87 -13.66 2.41 14.15
N ILE A 88 -12.98 1.32 13.78
CA ILE A 88 -11.56 1.32 13.45
C ILE A 88 -11.42 1.17 11.95
N ILE A 89 -10.86 2.18 11.29
CA ILE A 89 -10.71 2.23 9.85
C ILE A 89 -9.22 2.10 9.54
N VAL A 90 -8.87 1.11 8.72
CA VAL A 90 -7.54 0.95 8.14
C VAL A 90 -7.63 1.30 6.66
N THR A 91 -6.80 2.21 6.18
CA THR A 91 -6.77 2.64 4.77
C THR A 91 -5.38 2.44 4.18
N ASN A 92 -5.29 1.90 2.97
CA ASN A 92 -4.04 1.81 2.22
C ASN A 92 -3.90 2.98 1.23
N PHE A 93 -3.08 3.95 1.57
CA PHE A 93 -2.74 5.10 0.72
C PHE A 93 -1.55 4.84 -0.21
N GLY A 94 -0.90 3.68 -0.09
CA GLY A 94 0.28 3.33 -0.86
C GLY A 94 -0.05 2.94 -2.30
N PRO A 95 0.93 2.99 -3.22
CA PRO A 95 0.73 2.61 -4.61
C PRO A 95 0.53 1.09 -4.83
N SER A 96 0.83 0.26 -3.82
CA SER A 96 0.67 -1.20 -3.89
C SER A 96 -0.28 -1.74 -2.83
N ASP A 97 -0.83 -2.92 -3.10
CA ASP A 97 -1.65 -3.68 -2.15
C ASP A 97 -0.82 -4.07 -0.92
N ALA A 98 -1.46 -4.15 0.24
CA ALA A 98 -0.86 -4.75 1.43
C ALA A 98 -1.27 -6.23 1.48
N ASP A 99 -0.36 -7.13 1.11
CA ASP A 99 -0.67 -8.56 0.94
C ASP A 99 -1.04 -9.28 2.25
N ALA A 100 -0.47 -8.83 3.38
CA ALA A 100 -0.85 -9.31 4.70
C ALA A 100 -0.50 -8.27 5.76
N PHE A 101 -1.37 -8.09 6.74
CA PHE A 101 -1.11 -7.24 7.90
C PHE A 101 -1.98 -7.67 9.07
N SER A 102 -1.62 -7.22 10.27
CA SER A 102 -2.37 -7.46 11.49
C SER A 102 -2.53 -6.17 12.27
N ILE A 103 -3.64 -6.05 13.00
CA ILE A 103 -3.84 -4.99 13.98
C ILE A 103 -4.06 -5.62 15.35
N THR A 104 -3.61 -4.93 16.39
CA THR A 104 -3.81 -5.31 17.79
C THR A 104 -4.37 -4.12 18.53
N ASP A 105 -5.25 -4.38 19.49
CA ASP A 105 -5.83 -3.37 20.36
C ASP A 105 -5.78 -3.88 21.79
N ASP A 106 -4.98 -3.21 22.61
CA ASP A 106 -4.85 -3.47 24.03
C ASP A 106 -6.11 -2.93 24.71
N TRP A 107 -7.00 -3.83 25.14
CA TRP A 107 -8.34 -3.47 25.56
C TRP A 107 -8.32 -2.93 27.00
N PRO A 108 -8.90 -1.75 27.26
CA PRO A 108 -8.95 -1.20 28.61
C PRO A 108 -9.71 -2.13 29.56
N ALA A 109 -9.10 -2.46 30.71
CA ALA A 109 -9.69 -3.37 31.70
C ALA A 109 -10.97 -2.82 32.33
N GLU A 110 -11.19 -1.50 32.27
CA GLU A 110 -12.37 -0.80 32.72
C GLU A 110 -13.58 -1.02 31.80
N PHE A 111 -13.39 -1.52 30.58
CA PHE A 111 -14.46 -1.77 29.62
C PHE A 111 -14.68 -3.27 29.43
N ILE A 112 -15.94 -3.68 29.35
CA ILE A 112 -16.30 -5.04 28.95
C ILE A 112 -16.32 -5.08 27.43
N GLN A 113 -15.44 -5.92 26.84
CA GLN A 113 -15.41 -6.17 25.41
C GLN A 113 -16.67 -6.92 24.96
N GLY A 114 -17.30 -6.42 23.90
CA GLY A 114 -18.43 -7.04 23.22
C GLY A 114 -17.99 -7.78 21.96
N SER A 115 -18.85 -7.75 20.94
CA SER A 115 -18.52 -8.32 19.63
C SER A 115 -17.42 -7.52 18.92
N VAL A 116 -16.49 -8.21 18.26
CA VAL A 116 -15.50 -7.61 17.36
C VAL A 116 -15.69 -8.21 15.97
N VAL A 117 -16.08 -7.37 15.02
CA VAL A 117 -16.40 -7.79 13.64
C VAL A 117 -15.60 -6.96 12.66
N SER A 118 -14.87 -7.63 11.78
CA SER A 118 -14.15 -6.98 10.69
C SER A 118 -14.90 -7.12 9.36
N SER A 119 -14.78 -6.10 8.51
CA SER A 119 -15.31 -6.12 7.14
C SER A 119 -14.59 -7.13 6.24
N ILE A 120 -13.31 -7.41 6.54
CA ILE A 120 -12.45 -8.39 5.88
C ILE A 120 -11.48 -9.01 6.88
N GLY A 121 -10.97 -10.21 6.63
CA GLY A 121 -10.09 -10.90 7.57
C GLY A 121 -10.84 -11.44 8.80
N THR A 122 -10.09 -11.78 9.86
CA THR A 122 -10.62 -12.43 11.06
C THR A 122 -10.04 -11.83 12.32
N CYS A 123 -10.86 -11.65 13.35
CA CYS A 123 -10.42 -11.18 14.67
C CYS A 123 -10.48 -12.30 15.71
N ASP A 124 -9.46 -12.36 16.55
CA ASP A 124 -9.36 -13.19 17.75
C ASP A 124 -9.45 -12.29 18.99
N THR A 125 -10.35 -12.65 19.91
CA THR A 125 -10.65 -11.94 21.17
C THR A 125 -10.35 -12.78 22.42
N SER A 126 -9.71 -13.95 22.25
CA SER A 126 -9.53 -14.92 23.33
C SER A 126 -8.55 -14.49 24.45
N GLY A 127 -7.85 -13.36 24.29
CA GLY A 127 -6.85 -12.84 25.23
C GLY A 127 -7.31 -11.68 26.11
N GLY A 128 -8.55 -11.20 25.99
CA GLY A 128 -9.01 -9.95 26.63
C GLY A 128 -8.73 -8.73 25.76
N ASP A 129 -7.58 -8.70 25.10
CA ASP A 129 -7.30 -7.86 23.94
C ASP A 129 -7.91 -8.45 22.67
N PHE A 130 -7.94 -7.69 21.58
CA PHE A 130 -8.25 -8.27 20.27
C PHE A 130 -7.14 -8.06 19.26
N ARG A 131 -6.97 -9.07 18.40
CA ARG A 131 -6.07 -9.06 17.24
C ARG A 131 -6.88 -9.38 16.00
N CYS A 132 -6.76 -8.58 14.95
CA CYS A 132 -7.33 -8.93 13.64
C CYS A 132 -6.22 -9.15 12.61
N ASP A 133 -6.29 -10.27 11.90
CA ASP A 133 -5.37 -10.64 10.83
C ASP A 133 -6.08 -10.53 9.46
N PHE A 134 -5.38 -9.94 8.50
CA PHE A 134 -5.90 -9.61 7.17
C PHE A 134 -5.01 -10.23 6.10
N SER A 135 -5.63 -10.83 5.09
CA SER A 135 -4.94 -11.48 3.97
C SER A 135 -4.79 -10.59 2.74
N GLY A 136 -4.95 -9.27 2.88
CA GLY A 136 -4.96 -8.34 1.76
C GLY A 136 -5.71 -7.04 2.05
N LEU A 137 -5.14 -5.91 1.64
CA LEU A 137 -5.87 -4.65 1.47
C LEU A 137 -5.39 -3.93 0.20
N PRO A 138 -6.23 -3.88 -0.85
CA PRO A 138 -5.84 -3.24 -2.10
C PRO A 138 -5.48 -1.76 -1.94
N SER A 139 -4.59 -1.26 -2.80
CA SER A 139 -4.28 0.16 -2.88
C SER A 139 -5.56 1.00 -3.04
N GLY A 140 -5.67 2.08 -2.26
CA GLY A 140 -6.83 2.98 -2.24
C GLY A 140 -8.08 2.42 -1.55
N SER A 141 -8.02 1.20 -1.01
CA SER A 141 -9.14 0.59 -0.28
C SER A 141 -9.04 0.78 1.23
N ALA A 142 -10.13 0.50 1.93
CA ALA A 142 -10.20 0.50 3.38
C ALA A 142 -10.85 -0.77 3.95
N ALA A 143 -10.41 -1.16 5.14
CA ALA A 143 -11.02 -2.17 5.98
C ALA A 143 -11.58 -1.51 7.25
N ILE A 144 -12.69 -2.04 7.76
CA ILE A 144 -13.35 -1.51 8.95
C ILE A 144 -13.49 -2.63 9.98
N VAL A 145 -13.03 -2.39 11.20
CA VAL A 145 -13.30 -3.21 12.38
C VAL A 145 -14.25 -2.46 13.29
N ASN A 146 -15.36 -3.11 13.64
CA ASN A 146 -16.34 -2.60 14.59
C ASN A 146 -16.17 -3.42 15.87
N ALA A 147 -15.85 -2.74 16.97
CA ALA A 147 -15.65 -3.36 18.27
C ALA A 147 -16.62 -2.75 19.28
N GLU A 148 -17.51 -3.58 19.82
CA GLU A 148 -18.46 -3.19 20.84
C GLU A 148 -17.81 -3.12 22.22
N PHE A 149 -18.26 -2.20 23.05
CA PHE A 149 -17.89 -2.13 24.47
C PHE A 149 -19.05 -1.68 25.35
N SER A 150 -18.98 -2.03 26.64
CA SER A 150 -19.87 -1.49 27.67
C SER A 150 -19.09 -1.18 28.94
N VAL A 151 -19.62 -0.29 29.78
CA VAL A 151 -18.96 0.13 31.03
C VAL A 151 -19.64 -0.53 32.23
N PRO A 152 -18.92 -1.35 33.03
CA PRO A 152 -19.49 -1.96 34.23
C PRO A 152 -19.82 -0.90 35.29
N ALA A 153 -20.80 -1.20 36.14
CA ALA A 153 -21.23 -0.31 37.23
C ALA A 153 -20.17 -0.10 38.33
N ASN A 154 -19.15 -0.97 38.39
CA ASN A 154 -18.14 -1.02 39.44
C ASN A 154 -16.74 -0.66 38.93
N THR A 155 -16.61 0.29 37.99
CA THR A 155 -15.30 0.84 37.66
C THR A 155 -14.71 1.45 38.94
N ALA A 156 -13.57 0.92 39.37
CA ALA A 156 -12.89 1.29 40.61
C ALA A 156 -12.20 2.65 40.51
#